data_AF-A9B2A3-F1
#
_entry.id   AF-A9B2A3-F1
#
_cell.length_a   1.000
_cell.length_b   1.000
_cell.length_c   1.000
_cell.angle_alpha   90.00
_cell.angle_beta   90.00
_cell.angle_gamma   90.00
#
_symmetry.space_group_name_H-M   'P 1'
#
loop_
_entity.id
_entity.type
_entity.pdbx_description
1 polymer ?
#
loop_
_entity_poly.entity_id
_entity_poly.type
_entity_poly.pdbx_seq_one_letter_code
_entity_poly.pdbx_strand_id
1 'polypeptide(L)'
;MPAPIVQIDYELIKQVAQRFQRQTEQVQTIRLQIQQVAEPLIAGAWQGAAATAFANEYQTQLLPTLQRLMIVLHTAQQVSLELSGVLHEAEREAASLFRAEVVLNQTTDQAGKYKDAYLEISEMRPVEGELYLAGGADMRQGIHPSDADQGQIGNCFVVASLAAVAQNNPDVIRNAIEDNGDGTYTVTFYQREADTRFNRLNNWFDNGFDPVKITVTAEFPVLADGTQPYIHENQEVLDGKRELWPAIMEKAYAQFLSQSNNPIDMYSTLNKGGNPADVLEAITGQRSAINEPQSYSIHQLATMHNNQQAIIFGTPDPSDPSVNQPAFINKQLQPKHAYYVSHIDQQRNWVTLRNPWSWDESPVTVDYADLEQVFNVVITNPID
;
A
#
# COMPACT_ATOMS: atom_id res chain seq x y z
N MET A 1 -11.03 40.64 -20.38
CA MET A 1 -10.61 39.41 -21.08
C MET A 1 -10.61 38.30 -20.04
N PRO A 2 -11.28 37.16 -20.25
CA PRO A 2 -11.14 36.02 -19.34
C PRO A 2 -9.66 35.61 -19.30
N ALA A 3 -9.13 35.35 -18.11
CA ALA A 3 -7.78 34.81 -17.97
C ALA A 3 -7.70 33.47 -18.71
N PRO A 4 -6.57 33.14 -19.37
CA PRO A 4 -6.41 31.84 -20.00
C PRO A 4 -6.55 30.74 -18.94
N ILE A 5 -7.45 29.78 -19.18
CA ILE A 5 -7.61 28.61 -18.32
C ILE A 5 -6.37 27.74 -18.55
N VAL A 6 -5.52 27.63 -17.53
CA VAL A 6 -4.40 26.70 -17.51
C VAL A 6 -4.92 25.40 -16.92
N GLN A 7 -4.97 24.35 -17.72
CA GLN A 7 -5.40 23.02 -17.33
C GLN A 7 -4.27 22.03 -17.60
N ILE A 8 -3.98 21.18 -16.63
CA ILE A 8 -2.98 20.11 -16.75
C ILE A 8 -3.66 18.75 -16.81
N ASP A 9 -3.16 17.88 -17.67
CA ASP A 9 -3.46 16.45 -17.65
C ASP A 9 -2.28 15.74 -16.98
N TYR A 10 -2.45 15.40 -15.70
CA TYR A 10 -1.42 14.79 -14.88
C TYR A 10 -0.93 13.46 -15.44
N GLU A 11 -1.85 12.67 -16.01
CA GLU A 11 -1.53 11.36 -16.57
C GLU A 11 -0.70 11.52 -17.84
N LEU A 12 -1.06 12.46 -18.70
CA LEU A 12 -0.29 12.80 -19.90
C LEU A 12 1.12 13.31 -19.55
N ILE A 13 1.26 14.19 -18.56
CA ILE A 13 2.56 14.72 -18.14
C ILE A 13 3.46 13.61 -17.57
N LYS A 14 2.89 12.69 -16.79
CA LYS A 14 3.59 11.50 -16.30
C LYS A 14 4.09 10.62 -17.46
N GLN A 15 3.25 10.38 -18.47
CA GLN A 15 3.62 9.63 -19.67
C GLN A 15 4.73 10.31 -20.48
N VAL A 16 4.71 11.64 -20.57
CA VAL A 16 5.76 12.44 -21.23
C VAL A 16 7.08 12.34 -20.47
N ALA A 17 7.06 12.46 -19.14
CA ALA A 17 8.25 12.29 -18.30
C ALA A 17 8.87 10.88 -18.47
N GLN A 18 8.04 9.83 -18.44
CA GLN A 18 8.49 8.45 -18.68
C GLN A 18 9.09 8.26 -20.08
N ARG A 19 8.58 8.97 -21.09
CA ARG A 19 9.13 8.91 -22.44
C ARG A 19 10.54 9.51 -22.52
N PHE A 20 10.77 10.64 -21.85
CA PHE A 20 12.10 11.25 -21.78
C PHE A 20 13.10 10.33 -21.04
N GLN A 21 12.67 9.67 -19.97
CA GLN A 21 13.49 8.68 -19.27
C GLN A 21 13.93 7.54 -20.20
N ARG A 22 12.98 6.88 -20.87
CA ARG A 22 13.27 5.78 -21.80
C ARG A 22 14.22 6.20 -22.93
N GLN A 23 14.05 7.41 -23.46
CA GLN A 23 14.96 7.94 -24.49
C GLN A 23 16.38 8.17 -23.93
N THR A 24 16.49 8.64 -22.68
CA THR A 24 17.79 8.81 -22.02
C THR A 24 18.51 7.47 -21.85
N GLU A 25 17.80 6.43 -21.40
CA GLU A 25 18.32 5.07 -21.25
C GLU A 25 18.76 4.46 -22.59
N GLN A 26 17.99 4.69 -23.66
CA GLN A 26 18.35 4.27 -25.01
C GLN A 26 19.63 4.96 -25.50
N VAL A 27 19.75 6.28 -25.32
CA VAL A 27 20.94 7.04 -25.71
C VAL A 27 22.15 6.60 -24.88
N GLN A 28 21.98 6.29 -23.60
CA GLN A 28 23.04 5.74 -22.75
C GLN A 28 23.51 4.37 -23.24
N THR A 29 22.59 3.49 -23.63
CA THR A 29 22.90 2.17 -24.20
C THR A 29 23.69 2.30 -25.49
N ILE A 30 23.23 3.15 -26.41
CA ILE A 30 23.93 3.43 -27.68
C ILE A 30 25.33 3.98 -27.39
N ARG A 31 25.47 4.91 -26.45
CA ARG A 31 26.77 5.47 -26.07
C ARG A 31 27.72 4.37 -25.58
N LEU A 32 27.27 3.47 -24.71
CA LEU A 32 28.08 2.36 -24.20
C LEU A 32 28.50 1.39 -25.32
N GLN A 33 27.58 1.05 -26.23
CA GLN A 33 27.89 0.20 -27.37
C GLN A 33 28.93 0.84 -28.30
N ILE A 34 28.75 2.12 -28.63
CA ILE A 34 29.72 2.85 -29.46
C ILE A 34 31.07 2.92 -28.73
N GLN A 35 31.09 3.18 -27.43
CA GLN A 35 32.33 3.24 -26.63
C GLN A 35 33.08 1.90 -26.64
N GLN A 36 32.38 0.78 -26.44
CA GLN A 36 32.98 -0.56 -26.48
C GLN A 36 33.65 -0.88 -27.83
N VAL A 37 33.09 -0.37 -28.93
CA VAL A 37 33.65 -0.58 -30.28
C VAL A 37 34.75 0.44 -30.59
N ALA A 38 34.58 1.70 -30.21
CA ALA A 38 35.48 2.79 -30.58
C ALA A 38 36.78 2.76 -29.77
N GLU A 39 36.75 2.42 -28.48
CA GLU A 39 37.93 2.47 -27.62
C GLU A 39 39.08 1.57 -28.11
N PRO A 40 38.89 0.28 -28.46
CA PRO A 40 39.97 -0.54 -28.98
C PRO A 40 40.56 -0.01 -30.29
N LEU A 41 39.71 0.54 -31.17
CA LEU A 41 40.12 1.12 -32.45
C LEU A 41 41.01 2.36 -32.23
N ILE A 42 40.62 3.22 -31.29
CA ILE A 42 41.37 4.43 -30.91
C ILE A 42 42.66 4.07 -30.16
N ALA A 43 42.65 2.99 -29.35
CA ALA A 43 43.79 2.53 -28.56
C ALA A 43 44.92 1.87 -29.39
N GLY A 44 44.75 1.75 -30.71
CA GLY A 44 45.81 1.32 -31.63
C GLY A 44 45.50 0.09 -32.47
N ALA A 45 44.31 -0.50 -32.34
CA ALA A 45 43.86 -1.59 -33.24
C ALA A 45 43.65 -1.10 -34.68
N TRP A 46 43.46 0.21 -34.89
CA TRP A 46 43.42 0.85 -36.20
C TRP A 46 44.34 2.08 -36.24
N GLN A 47 45.13 2.20 -37.31
CA GLN A 47 46.18 3.22 -37.43
C GLN A 47 46.18 3.86 -38.82
N GLY A 48 46.68 5.10 -38.90
CA GLY A 48 46.77 5.89 -40.13
C GLY A 48 45.90 7.15 -40.09
N ALA A 49 45.97 7.98 -41.14
CA ALA A 49 45.32 9.29 -41.18
C ALA A 49 43.79 9.23 -40.97
N ALA A 50 43.13 8.18 -41.48
CA ALA A 50 41.69 7.97 -41.27
C ALA A 50 41.35 7.63 -39.80
N ALA A 51 42.20 6.86 -39.12
CA ALA A 51 42.04 6.54 -37.70
C ALA A 51 42.17 7.80 -36.83
N THR A 52 43.13 8.67 -37.14
CA THR A 52 43.30 9.96 -36.47
C THR A 52 42.11 10.89 -36.68
N ALA A 53 41.57 10.96 -37.90
CA ALA A 53 40.39 11.76 -38.20
C ALA A 53 39.15 11.26 -37.43
N PHE A 54 38.91 9.94 -37.42
CA PHE A 54 37.83 9.32 -36.64
C PHE A 54 37.96 9.58 -35.14
N ALA A 55 39.14 9.36 -34.56
CA ALA A 55 39.37 9.56 -33.12
C ALA A 55 39.09 11.01 -32.71
N ASN A 56 39.50 11.97 -33.56
CA ASN A 56 39.24 13.39 -33.34
C ASN A 56 37.74 13.71 -33.39
N GLU A 57 37.01 13.23 -34.40
CA GLU A 57 35.56 13.45 -34.52
C GLU A 57 34.77 12.77 -33.38
N TYR A 58 35.15 11.55 -33.02
CA TYR A 58 34.57 10.79 -31.91
C TYR A 58 34.66 11.56 -30.58
N GLN A 59 35.85 12.06 -30.25
CA GLN A 59 36.10 12.77 -28.98
C GLN A 59 35.54 14.19 -28.97
N THR A 60 35.67 14.93 -30.07
CA THR A 60 35.33 16.37 -30.09
C THR A 60 33.89 16.65 -30.50
N GLN A 61 33.25 15.75 -31.25
CA GLN A 61 31.90 15.96 -31.77
C GLN A 61 30.90 14.93 -31.24
N LEU A 62 31.17 13.63 -31.41
CA LEU A 62 30.18 12.60 -31.13
C LEU A 62 29.88 12.47 -29.63
N LEU A 63 30.90 12.22 -28.80
CA LEU A 63 30.73 12.06 -27.35
C LEU A 63 30.08 13.29 -26.69
N PRO A 64 30.54 14.53 -26.93
CA PRO A 64 29.89 15.71 -26.37
C PRO A 64 28.45 15.88 -26.84
N THR A 65 28.11 15.49 -28.07
CA THR A 65 26.74 15.58 -28.59
C THR A 65 25.81 14.59 -27.90
N LEU A 66 26.23 13.34 -27.73
CA LEU A 66 25.45 12.33 -27.00
C LEU A 66 25.24 12.72 -25.54
N GLN A 67 26.28 13.29 -24.90
CA GLN A 67 26.18 13.78 -23.53
C GLN A 67 25.19 14.95 -23.40
N ARG A 68 25.24 15.93 -24.31
CA ARG A 68 24.26 17.03 -24.34
C ARG A 68 22.84 16.52 -24.55
N LEU A 69 22.65 15.54 -25.44
CA LEU A 69 21.32 14.94 -25.66
C LEU A 69 20.77 14.28 -24.40
N MET A 70 21.59 13.47 -23.70
CA MET A 70 21.18 12.86 -22.43
C MET A 70 20.81 13.91 -21.37
N ILE A 71 21.59 14.98 -21.25
CA ILE A 71 21.30 16.08 -20.31
C ILE A 71 19.95 16.72 -20.65
N VAL A 72 19.69 17.05 -21.92
CA VAL A 72 18.44 17.69 -22.33
C VAL A 72 17.23 16.78 -22.06
N LEU A 73 17.34 15.48 -22.34
CA LEU A 73 16.27 14.53 -22.08
C LEU A 73 15.99 14.37 -20.58
N HIS A 74 17.04 14.27 -19.76
CA HIS A 74 16.92 14.21 -18.31
C HIS A 74 16.31 15.49 -17.73
N THR A 75 16.78 16.67 -18.17
CA THR A 75 16.21 17.96 -17.75
C THR A 75 14.74 18.07 -18.17
N ALA A 76 14.37 17.62 -19.37
CA ALA A 76 12.98 17.64 -19.82
C ALA A 76 12.08 16.71 -18.99
N GLN A 77 12.58 15.55 -18.57
CA GLN A 77 11.90 14.69 -17.60
C GLN A 77 11.68 15.42 -16.27
N GLN A 78 12.74 15.98 -15.69
CA GLN A 78 12.67 16.69 -14.40
C GLN A 78 11.69 17.85 -14.44
N VAL A 79 11.78 18.71 -15.47
CA VAL A 79 10.87 19.86 -15.65
C VAL A 79 9.42 19.40 -15.81
N SER A 80 9.17 18.28 -16.49
CA SER A 80 7.81 17.73 -16.63
C SER A 80 7.23 17.31 -15.27
N LEU A 81 8.04 16.66 -14.43
CA LEU A 81 7.65 16.25 -13.08
C LEU A 81 7.48 17.45 -12.14
N GLU A 82 8.38 18.43 -12.20
CA GLU A 82 8.28 19.69 -11.44
C GLU A 82 7.02 20.47 -11.82
N LEU A 83 6.71 20.59 -13.11
CA LEU A 83 5.50 21.25 -13.61
C LEU A 83 4.23 20.57 -13.07
N SER A 84 4.23 19.23 -13.05
CA SER A 84 3.17 18.45 -12.42
C SER A 84 3.04 18.77 -10.93
N GLY A 85 4.15 18.82 -10.20
CA GLY A 85 4.15 19.14 -8.77
C GLY A 85 3.64 20.55 -8.46
N VAL A 86 4.15 21.56 -9.19
CA VAL A 86 3.77 22.97 -8.99
C VAL A 86 2.30 23.22 -9.32
N LEU A 87 1.79 22.68 -10.43
CA LEU A 87 0.36 22.85 -10.75
C LEU A 87 -0.53 22.11 -9.76
N HIS A 88 -0.10 20.95 -9.26
CA HIS A 88 -0.84 20.25 -8.21
C HIS A 88 -0.87 21.03 -6.91
N GLU A 89 0.24 21.66 -6.52
CA GLU A 89 0.30 22.52 -5.34
C GLU A 89 -0.57 23.77 -5.49
N ALA A 90 -0.51 24.44 -6.64
CA ALA A 90 -1.35 25.61 -6.94
C ALA A 90 -2.85 25.26 -6.97
N GLU A 91 -3.22 24.09 -7.51
CA GLU A 91 -4.59 23.59 -7.46
C GLU A 91 -5.04 23.29 -6.02
N ARG A 92 -4.17 22.73 -5.18
CA ARG A 92 -4.45 22.51 -3.75
C ARG A 92 -4.66 23.83 -3.01
N GLU A 93 -3.80 24.82 -3.24
CA GLU A 93 -3.91 26.16 -2.64
C GLU A 93 -5.20 26.85 -3.09
N ALA A 94 -5.51 26.86 -4.38
CA ALA A 94 -6.75 27.43 -4.92
C ALA A 94 -7.99 26.72 -4.37
N ALA A 95 -7.97 25.38 -4.33
CA ALA A 95 -9.06 24.59 -3.74
C ALA A 95 -9.19 24.80 -2.23
N SER A 96 -8.14 25.23 -1.52
CA SER A 96 -8.22 25.54 -0.08
C SER A 96 -9.05 26.80 0.20
N LEU A 97 -9.00 27.79 -0.70
CA LEU A 97 -9.79 29.03 -0.60
C LEU A 97 -11.29 28.75 -0.74
N PHE A 98 -11.68 27.85 -1.66
CA PHE A 98 -13.06 27.41 -1.81
C PHE A 98 -13.51 26.46 -0.69
N ARG A 99 -12.59 25.72 -0.05
CA ARG A 99 -12.89 24.93 1.15
C ARG A 99 -13.22 25.81 2.35
N ALA A 100 -12.55 26.96 2.52
CA ALA A 100 -12.88 27.91 3.59
C ALA A 100 -14.23 28.61 3.35
N GLU A 101 -14.60 28.88 2.10
CA GLU A 101 -15.87 29.53 1.73
C GLU A 101 -17.07 28.56 1.73
N VAL A 102 -16.87 27.29 1.36
CA VAL A 102 -17.88 26.22 1.46
C VAL A 102 -18.21 25.91 2.93
N VAL A 103 -17.24 26.01 3.84
CA VAL A 103 -17.44 25.82 5.30
C VAL A 103 -18.34 26.90 5.91
N LEU A 104 -18.46 28.08 5.30
CA LEU A 104 -19.26 29.18 5.84
C LEU A 104 -20.69 29.26 5.29
N ASN A 105 -21.04 28.54 4.21
CA ASN A 105 -22.30 28.83 3.49
C ASN A 105 -23.13 27.64 2.99
N GLN A 106 -22.91 26.41 3.46
CA GLN A 106 -23.78 25.28 3.10
C GLN A 106 -24.41 24.60 4.31
N THR A 107 -25.62 25.06 4.63
CA THR A 107 -26.58 24.38 5.49
C THR A 107 -27.01 23.04 4.89
N THR A 108 -26.95 22.02 5.74
CA THR A 108 -27.68 20.74 5.74
C THR A 108 -27.30 19.65 4.69
N ASP A 109 -26.65 18.62 5.23
CA ASP A 109 -26.73 17.17 4.92
C ASP A 109 -25.62 16.49 4.10
N GLN A 110 -24.81 17.23 3.33
CA GLN A 110 -23.61 16.64 2.68
C GLN A 110 -22.30 16.92 3.45
N ALA A 111 -22.26 17.97 4.28
CA ALA A 111 -21.09 18.29 5.11
C ALA A 111 -20.84 17.28 6.23
N GLY A 112 -21.85 16.51 6.67
CA GLY A 112 -21.71 15.52 7.75
C GLY A 112 -20.74 14.39 7.37
N LYS A 113 -20.93 13.77 6.20
CA LYS A 113 -20.07 12.67 5.72
C LYS A 113 -18.61 13.06 5.48
N TYR A 114 -18.32 14.34 5.21
CA TYR A 114 -16.95 14.84 5.05
C TYR A 114 -16.34 15.34 6.36
N LYS A 115 -17.14 15.61 7.40
CA LYS A 115 -16.66 15.97 8.74
C LYS A 115 -16.31 14.73 9.57
N ASP A 116 -17.04 13.63 9.39
CA ASP A 116 -16.89 12.39 10.18
C ASP A 116 -15.64 11.56 9.80
N ALA A 117 -15.02 11.83 8.66
CA ALA A 117 -13.84 11.08 8.19
C ALA A 117 -12.51 11.70 8.65
N TYR A 118 -12.49 13.00 8.96
CA TYR A 118 -11.26 13.70 9.35
C TYR A 118 -11.03 13.60 10.84
N LEU A 119 -9.88 13.01 11.20
CA LEU A 119 -9.50 12.83 12.59
C LEU A 119 -8.89 14.13 13.13
N GLU A 120 -9.37 14.57 14.29
CA GLU A 120 -8.74 15.64 15.07
C GLU A 120 -7.58 15.05 15.88
N ILE A 121 -6.40 14.99 15.27
CA ILE A 121 -5.17 14.56 15.94
C ILE A 121 -4.65 15.72 16.79
N SER A 122 -4.56 15.52 18.10
CA SER A 122 -4.09 16.52 19.05
C SER A 122 -2.57 16.60 19.10
N GLU A 123 -1.92 15.44 19.12
CA GLU A 123 -0.47 15.30 19.16
C GLU A 123 0.00 13.97 18.57
N MET A 124 1.28 13.91 18.23
CA MET A 124 2.00 12.66 17.96
C MET A 124 2.83 12.34 19.20
N ARG A 125 2.72 11.13 19.74
CA ARG A 125 3.47 10.70 20.92
C ARG A 125 4.44 9.59 20.58
N PRO A 126 5.71 9.68 21.01
CA PRO A 126 6.62 8.56 20.92
C PRO A 126 6.12 7.43 21.83
N VAL A 127 6.22 6.21 21.33
CA VAL A 127 5.90 5.00 22.06
C VAL A 127 7.16 4.16 22.17
N GLU A 128 7.61 3.93 23.40
CA GLU A 128 8.73 3.02 23.67
C GLU A 128 8.23 1.57 23.61
N GLY A 129 8.98 0.72 22.91
CA GLY A 129 8.63 -0.68 22.69
C GLY A 129 9.73 -1.40 21.94
N GLU A 130 9.52 -2.69 21.69
CA GLU A 130 10.36 -3.49 20.80
C GLU A 130 9.58 -3.78 19.52
N LEU A 131 10.30 -3.92 18.39
CA LEU A 131 9.64 -4.21 17.12
C LEU A 131 8.87 -5.53 17.16
N TYR A 132 9.48 -6.56 17.76
CA TYR A 132 8.90 -7.90 17.95
C TYR A 132 9.09 -8.34 19.40
N LEU A 133 8.04 -8.84 20.05
CA LEU A 133 8.08 -9.32 21.43
C LEU A 133 7.68 -10.79 21.49
N ALA A 134 8.61 -11.68 21.84
CA ALA A 134 8.27 -13.09 22.04
C ALA A 134 7.66 -13.32 23.45
N GLY A 135 6.38 -13.71 23.54
CA GLY A 135 5.73 -14.13 24.79
C GLY A 135 4.25 -14.47 24.66
N GLY A 136 3.61 -14.96 25.74
CA GLY A 136 2.17 -15.31 25.70
C GLY A 136 1.81 -16.44 24.72
N ALA A 137 0.82 -16.23 23.86
CA ALA A 137 0.44 -17.13 22.76
C ALA A 137 1.53 -17.23 21.67
N ASP A 138 2.43 -16.26 21.61
CA ASP A 138 3.50 -16.11 20.63
C ASP A 138 4.80 -16.83 21.06
N MET A 139 4.67 -18.09 21.47
CA MET A 139 5.77 -18.85 22.08
C MET A 139 6.99 -19.11 21.15
N ARG A 140 7.01 -18.62 19.90
CA ARG A 140 8.09 -18.92 18.93
C ARG A 140 8.48 -17.83 17.92
N GLN A 141 7.70 -16.79 17.64
CA GLN A 141 7.94 -15.98 16.43
C GLN A 141 7.93 -14.44 16.58
N GLY A 142 7.47 -13.84 17.67
CA GLY A 142 7.46 -12.37 17.80
C GLY A 142 6.45 -11.68 16.86
N ILE A 143 5.57 -12.43 16.20
CA ILE A 143 4.53 -11.93 15.29
C ILE A 143 3.37 -12.92 15.34
N HIS A 144 2.23 -12.46 15.84
CA HIS A 144 1.01 -13.25 15.96
C HIS A 144 -0.24 -12.39 15.68
N PRO A 145 -1.34 -12.95 15.18
CA PRO A 145 -2.58 -12.19 14.96
C PRO A 145 -3.16 -11.52 16.21
N SER A 146 -2.74 -11.91 17.42
CA SER A 146 -3.17 -11.30 18.68
C SER A 146 -2.60 -9.91 18.91
N ASP A 147 -1.53 -9.56 18.19
CA ASP A 147 -0.79 -8.33 18.43
C ASP A 147 -1.48 -7.15 17.73
N ALA A 148 -2.45 -7.43 16.85
CA ALA A 148 -3.12 -6.46 16.00
C ALA A 148 -4.62 -6.33 16.35
N ASP A 149 -4.93 -5.47 17.34
CA ASP A 149 -6.30 -5.05 17.63
C ASP A 149 -6.61 -3.70 16.95
N GLN A 150 -7.80 -3.62 16.36
CA GLN A 150 -8.23 -2.41 15.68
C GLN A 150 -8.40 -1.24 16.67
N GLY A 151 -7.80 -0.10 16.33
CA GLY A 151 -8.03 1.17 16.99
C GLY A 151 -9.41 1.78 16.69
N GLN A 152 -9.58 3.05 17.03
CA GLN A 152 -10.88 3.75 16.95
C GLN A 152 -11.27 4.26 15.54
N ILE A 153 -10.71 3.70 14.47
CA ILE A 153 -10.93 4.18 13.09
C ILE A 153 -11.36 3.05 12.15
N GLY A 154 -11.92 3.40 10.99
CA GLY A 154 -12.42 2.47 9.97
C GLY A 154 -11.34 1.70 9.17
N ASN A 155 -10.22 1.32 9.78
CA ASN A 155 -9.08 0.63 9.16
C ASN A 155 -9.16 -0.92 9.24
N CYS A 156 -10.32 -1.50 9.50
CA CYS A 156 -10.51 -2.96 9.65
C CYS A 156 -9.90 -3.80 8.52
N PHE A 157 -9.90 -3.25 7.30
CA PHE A 157 -9.30 -3.88 6.13
C PHE A 157 -7.77 -4.03 6.23
N VAL A 158 -7.09 -3.12 6.94
CA VAL A 158 -5.65 -3.22 7.23
C VAL A 158 -5.41 -4.28 8.29
N VAL A 159 -6.14 -4.18 9.42
CA VAL A 159 -5.95 -5.07 10.57
C VAL A 159 -6.26 -6.53 10.22
N ALA A 160 -7.38 -6.79 9.54
CA ALA A 160 -7.72 -8.13 9.09
C ALA A 160 -6.68 -8.71 8.12
N SER A 161 -6.08 -7.87 7.27
CA SER A 161 -5.05 -8.30 6.33
C SER A 161 -3.74 -8.63 7.04
N LEU A 162 -3.30 -7.78 7.97
CA LEU A 162 -2.11 -8.04 8.79
C LEU A 162 -2.29 -9.29 9.65
N ALA A 163 -3.44 -9.46 10.29
CA ALA A 163 -3.77 -10.66 11.06
C ALA A 163 -3.80 -11.93 10.19
N ALA A 164 -4.36 -11.85 8.98
CA ALA A 164 -4.36 -12.98 8.04
C ALA A 164 -2.94 -13.36 7.60
N VAL A 165 -2.06 -12.38 7.34
CA VAL A 165 -0.66 -12.64 6.99
C VAL A 165 0.11 -13.21 8.18
N ALA A 166 -0.04 -12.60 9.37
CA ALA A 166 0.60 -13.05 10.60
C ALA A 166 0.24 -14.50 10.95
N GLN A 167 -1.02 -14.91 10.74
CA GLN A 167 -1.47 -16.27 11.00
C GLN A 167 -0.84 -17.29 10.04
N ASN A 168 -0.74 -16.93 8.76
CA ASN A 168 -0.43 -17.90 7.71
C ASN A 168 1.07 -17.94 7.38
N ASN A 169 1.74 -16.79 7.30
CA ASN A 169 3.16 -16.68 7.04
C ASN A 169 3.73 -15.36 7.62
N PRO A 170 4.09 -15.32 8.92
CA PRO A 170 4.59 -14.12 9.57
C PRO A 170 5.96 -13.65 9.06
N ASP A 171 6.71 -14.49 8.33
CA ASP A 171 7.97 -14.07 7.70
C ASP A 171 7.76 -12.97 6.66
N VAL A 172 6.58 -12.88 6.03
CA VAL A 172 6.26 -11.78 5.12
C VAL A 172 6.31 -10.43 5.84
N ILE A 173 5.76 -10.34 7.04
CA ILE A 173 5.80 -9.11 7.86
C ILE A 173 7.23 -8.88 8.36
N ARG A 174 7.91 -9.92 8.84
CA ARG A 174 9.29 -9.83 9.34
C ARG A 174 10.26 -9.31 8.29
N ASN A 175 10.11 -9.77 7.05
CA ASN A 175 10.96 -9.36 5.94
C ASN A 175 10.59 -7.98 5.37
N ALA A 176 9.36 -7.52 5.62
CA ALA A 176 8.91 -6.21 5.15
C ALA A 176 9.49 -5.06 5.97
N ILE A 177 9.74 -5.25 7.28
CA ILE A 177 10.20 -4.20 8.20
C ILE A 177 11.71 -4.30 8.46
N GLU A 178 12.42 -3.21 8.19
CA GLU A 178 13.82 -2.99 8.52
C GLU A 178 13.91 -1.98 9.68
N ASP A 179 14.50 -2.38 10.82
CA ASP A 179 14.86 -1.46 11.91
C ASP A 179 16.22 -0.81 11.57
N ASN A 180 16.21 0.52 11.45
CA ASN A 180 17.41 1.28 11.06
C ASN A 180 18.35 1.56 12.25
N GLY A 181 17.94 1.25 13.49
CA GLY A 181 18.74 1.44 14.70
C GLY A 181 18.87 2.90 15.17
N ASP A 182 18.18 3.84 14.52
CA ASP A 182 18.16 5.26 14.84
C ASP A 182 16.78 5.76 15.33
N GLY A 183 15.87 4.82 15.64
CA GLY A 183 14.48 5.10 16.00
C GLY A 183 13.53 5.22 14.80
N THR A 184 14.02 4.98 13.59
CA THR A 184 13.20 4.84 12.37
C THR A 184 13.12 3.40 11.88
N TYR A 185 12.02 3.10 11.20
CA TYR A 185 11.72 1.81 10.61
C TYR A 185 11.39 1.99 9.14
N THR A 186 11.98 1.18 8.27
CA THR A 186 11.70 1.18 6.84
C THR A 186 10.86 -0.03 6.49
N VAL A 187 9.66 0.20 5.98
CA VAL A 187 8.73 -0.85 5.54
C VAL A 187 8.72 -0.90 4.02
N THR A 188 8.87 -2.09 3.46
CA THR A 188 8.75 -2.33 2.01
C THR A 188 7.33 -2.77 1.67
N PHE A 189 6.66 -1.99 0.81
CA PHE A 189 5.39 -2.36 0.18
C PHE A 189 5.59 -2.62 -1.31
N TYR A 190 4.57 -3.16 -1.96
CA TYR A 190 4.55 -3.48 -3.38
C TYR A 190 3.45 -2.68 -4.07
N GLN A 191 3.83 -1.86 -5.06
CA GLN A 191 2.88 -1.12 -5.87
C GLN A 191 2.66 -1.84 -7.19
N ARG A 192 1.40 -2.13 -7.51
CA ARG A 192 1.00 -2.73 -8.78
C ARG A 192 1.38 -1.81 -9.95
N GLU A 193 2.07 -2.36 -10.94
CA GLU A 193 2.32 -1.65 -12.20
C GLU A 193 1.01 -1.40 -12.98
N ALA A 194 0.88 -0.22 -13.62
CA ALA A 194 -0.27 0.08 -14.46
C ALA A 194 -0.39 -0.91 -15.65
N ASP A 195 -1.59 -1.38 -15.98
CA ASP A 195 -1.80 -2.34 -17.08
C ASP A 195 -1.68 -1.66 -18.46
N THR A 196 -0.44 -1.37 -18.86
CA THR A 196 -0.10 -0.85 -20.19
C THR A 196 0.40 -1.98 -21.09
N ARG A 197 0.27 -1.83 -22.42
CA ARG A 197 0.77 -2.82 -23.39
C ARG A 197 2.26 -3.17 -23.23
N PHE A 198 3.06 -2.28 -22.65
CA PHE A 198 4.48 -2.52 -22.35
C PHE A 198 4.68 -3.24 -21.01
N ASN A 199 3.90 -2.91 -19.97
CA ASN A 199 3.99 -3.57 -18.66
C ASN A 199 3.52 -5.03 -18.71
N ARG A 200 2.61 -5.39 -19.64
CA ARG A 200 2.26 -6.80 -19.90
C ARG A 200 3.45 -7.66 -20.36
N LEU A 201 4.49 -7.06 -20.95
CA LEU A 201 5.71 -7.77 -21.35
C LEU A 201 6.68 -7.93 -20.17
N ASN A 202 6.74 -6.95 -19.26
CA ASN A 202 7.52 -7.01 -18.00
C ASN A 202 6.89 -7.98 -16.99
N ASN A 203 5.56 -8.03 -16.90
CA ASN A 203 4.80 -8.98 -16.05
C ASN A 203 5.02 -10.46 -16.40
N TRP A 204 5.74 -10.77 -17.49
CA TRP A 204 6.20 -12.13 -17.79
C TRP A 204 7.44 -12.49 -16.94
N PHE A 205 8.30 -11.51 -16.64
CA PHE A 205 9.56 -11.71 -15.92
C PHE A 205 9.49 -11.38 -14.43
N ASP A 206 8.62 -10.45 -14.02
CA ASP A 206 8.33 -10.10 -12.63
C ASP A 206 6.82 -10.22 -12.35
N ASN A 207 6.39 -10.38 -11.09
CA ASN A 207 4.97 -10.57 -10.73
C ASN A 207 4.08 -9.31 -10.95
N GLY A 208 4.62 -8.25 -11.57
CA GLY A 208 3.93 -7.00 -11.91
C GLY A 208 3.75 -6.05 -10.73
N PHE A 209 4.72 -6.05 -9.82
CA PHE A 209 4.77 -5.26 -8.61
C PHE A 209 6.16 -4.66 -8.39
N ASP A 210 6.20 -3.35 -8.17
CA ASP A 210 7.42 -2.60 -7.84
C ASP A 210 7.54 -2.44 -6.32
N PRO A 211 8.71 -2.72 -5.70
CA PRO A 211 8.91 -2.46 -4.28
C PRO A 211 9.03 -0.95 -4.01
N VAL A 212 8.31 -0.48 -2.99
CA VAL A 212 8.28 0.91 -2.50
C VAL A 212 8.66 0.89 -1.02
N LYS A 213 9.75 1.58 -0.66
CA LYS A 213 10.20 1.72 0.72
C LYS A 213 9.61 2.95 1.38
N ILE A 214 9.02 2.80 2.56
CA ILE A 214 8.44 3.86 3.37
C ILE A 214 9.11 3.88 4.73
N THR A 215 9.68 5.03 5.13
CA THR A 215 10.36 5.18 6.43
C THR A 215 9.49 5.96 7.40
N VAL A 216 9.29 5.41 8.60
CA VAL A 216 8.47 5.99 9.67
C VAL A 216 9.18 5.93 11.03
N THR A 217 8.75 6.74 11.98
CA THR A 217 9.16 6.70 13.40
C THR A 217 8.13 5.96 14.26
N ALA A 218 8.51 5.51 15.47
CA ALA A 218 7.59 5.02 16.50
C ALA A 218 6.85 6.16 17.24
N GLU A 219 6.36 7.15 16.49
CA GLU A 219 5.49 8.21 17.00
C GLU A 219 4.10 8.04 16.43
N PHE A 220 3.10 7.95 17.31
CA PHE A 220 1.74 7.61 16.92
C PHE A 220 0.74 8.69 17.35
N PRO A 221 -0.35 8.88 16.59
CA PRO A 221 -1.32 9.93 16.88
C PRO A 221 -2.10 9.66 18.17
N VAL A 222 -2.45 10.74 18.85
CA VAL A 222 -3.49 10.77 19.88
C VAL A 222 -4.59 11.69 19.39
N LEU A 223 -5.84 11.24 19.49
CA LEU A 223 -6.99 12.06 19.14
C LEU A 223 -7.25 13.15 20.18
N ALA A 224 -8.05 14.15 19.84
CA ALA A 224 -8.43 15.24 20.75
C ALA A 224 -9.16 14.76 22.02
N ASP A 225 -9.82 13.60 21.96
CA ASP A 225 -10.48 12.95 23.11
C ASP A 225 -9.54 12.07 23.95
N GLY A 226 -8.25 12.00 23.59
CA GLY A 226 -7.23 11.21 24.27
C GLY A 226 -7.15 9.74 23.84
N THR A 227 -7.97 9.32 22.88
CA THR A 227 -7.95 7.94 22.36
C THR A 227 -6.87 7.73 21.30
N GLN A 228 -6.53 6.47 21.05
CA GLN A 228 -5.53 6.04 20.07
C GLN A 228 -6.25 5.49 18.82
N PRO A 229 -6.08 6.11 17.65
CA PRO A 229 -6.76 5.68 16.44
C PRO A 229 -6.05 4.51 15.72
N TYR A 230 -4.82 4.21 16.11
CA TYR A 230 -3.95 3.23 15.44
C TYR A 230 -4.12 1.82 16.03
N ILE A 231 -3.58 0.82 15.32
CA ILE A 231 -3.55 -0.59 15.77
C ILE A 231 -2.76 -0.68 17.07
N HIS A 232 -3.31 -1.35 18.06
CA HIS A 232 -2.67 -1.54 19.37
C HIS A 232 -2.68 -3.02 19.76
N GLU A 233 -1.78 -3.41 20.65
CA GLU A 233 -1.70 -4.79 21.15
C GLU A 233 -2.84 -5.12 22.14
N ASN A 234 -3.44 -6.31 22.01
CA ASN A 234 -4.33 -6.85 23.04
C ASN A 234 -3.51 -7.54 24.13
N GLN A 235 -3.34 -6.86 25.27
CA GLN A 235 -2.96 -7.49 26.53
C GLN A 235 -1.84 -8.54 26.47
N GLU A 236 -0.62 -8.08 26.25
CA GLU A 236 0.51 -8.52 27.06
C GLU A 236 1.61 -7.49 26.87
N VAL A 237 1.58 -6.45 27.70
CA VAL A 237 2.79 -5.68 27.98
C VAL A 237 3.74 -6.66 28.71
N LEU A 238 4.43 -7.51 27.95
CA LEU A 238 5.46 -8.39 28.47
C LEU A 238 6.54 -7.49 29.08
N ASP A 239 6.69 -7.57 30.40
CA ASP A 239 7.69 -6.81 31.18
C ASP A 239 7.68 -5.27 30.99
N GLY A 240 6.53 -4.66 30.72
CA GLY A 240 6.44 -3.20 30.56
C GLY A 240 6.72 -2.68 29.14
N LYS A 241 6.96 -3.56 28.17
CA LYS A 241 7.28 -3.20 26.77
C LYS A 241 6.10 -3.45 25.83
N ARG A 242 5.93 -2.56 24.85
CA ARG A 242 4.92 -2.66 23.79
C ARG A 242 5.52 -3.28 22.54
N GLU A 243 4.72 -4.02 21.79
CA GLU A 243 5.10 -4.58 20.50
C GLU A 243 4.73 -3.62 19.38
N LEU A 244 5.71 -3.23 18.57
CA LEU A 244 5.55 -2.10 17.64
C LEU A 244 5.20 -2.51 16.20
N TRP A 245 5.45 -3.76 15.78
CA TRP A 245 5.26 -4.17 14.38
C TRP A 245 3.87 -3.81 13.81
N PRO A 246 2.72 -3.98 14.53
CA PRO A 246 1.41 -3.72 13.95
C PRO A 246 1.21 -2.23 13.67
N ALA A 247 1.56 -1.39 14.66
CA ALA A 247 1.44 0.06 14.56
C ALA A 247 2.41 0.65 13.51
N ILE A 248 3.63 0.10 13.42
CA ILE A 248 4.62 0.50 12.39
C ILE A 248 4.12 0.14 10.99
N MET A 249 3.60 -1.08 10.79
CA MET A 249 3.01 -1.51 9.52
C MET A 249 1.84 -0.61 9.12
N GLU A 250 0.93 -0.32 10.05
CA GLU A 250 -0.20 0.58 9.79
C GLU A 250 0.26 1.98 9.41
N LYS A 251 1.15 2.59 10.20
CA LYS A 251 1.63 3.96 9.94
C LYS A 251 2.32 4.05 8.59
N ALA A 252 3.18 3.08 8.26
CA ALA A 252 3.85 3.05 6.97
C ALA A 252 2.86 2.82 5.83
N TYR A 253 1.87 1.96 6.01
CA TYR A 253 0.81 1.75 5.01
C TYR A 253 -0.06 3.00 4.83
N ALA A 254 -0.35 3.73 5.91
CA ALA A 254 -1.09 4.99 5.84
C ALA A 254 -0.34 6.04 5.00
N GLN A 255 0.99 6.13 5.17
CA GLN A 255 1.85 7.01 4.36
C GLN A 255 1.94 6.52 2.91
N PHE A 256 2.06 5.21 2.68
CA PHE A 256 2.05 4.60 1.35
C PHE A 256 0.76 4.92 0.58
N LEU A 257 -0.39 4.70 1.22
CA LEU A 257 -1.70 4.86 0.61
C LEU A 257 -2.06 6.34 0.39
N SER A 258 -1.80 7.19 1.38
CA SER A 258 -2.11 8.62 1.29
C SER A 258 -1.08 9.42 0.47
N GLN A 259 0.11 8.86 0.25
CA GLN A 259 1.27 9.55 -0.31
C GLN A 259 1.59 10.86 0.43
N SER A 260 1.34 10.88 1.74
CA SER A 260 1.49 12.04 2.61
C SER A 260 2.21 11.66 3.91
N ASN A 261 3.00 12.60 4.43
CA ASN A 261 3.62 12.50 5.76
C ASN A 261 2.80 13.24 6.82
N ASN A 262 1.67 13.83 6.45
CA ASN A 262 0.78 14.52 7.39
C ASN A 262 -0.10 13.47 8.10
N PRO A 263 -0.01 13.33 9.44
CA PRO A 263 -0.79 12.35 10.18
C PRO A 263 -2.30 12.47 9.94
N ILE A 264 -2.83 13.69 9.78
CA ILE A 264 -4.26 13.87 9.52
C ILE A 264 -4.63 13.23 8.18
N ASP A 265 -3.85 13.46 7.13
CA ASP A 265 -4.11 12.85 5.81
C ASP A 265 -3.96 11.33 5.87
N MET A 266 -2.91 10.83 6.52
CA MET A 266 -2.62 9.41 6.68
C MET A 266 -3.78 8.67 7.35
N TYR A 267 -4.14 9.04 8.58
CA TYR A 267 -5.12 8.31 9.36
C TYR A 267 -6.57 8.61 8.93
N SER A 268 -6.85 9.80 8.39
CA SER A 268 -8.18 10.07 7.78
C SER A 268 -8.36 9.31 6.46
N THR A 269 -7.27 8.98 5.75
CA THR A 269 -7.34 8.10 4.57
C THR A 269 -7.70 6.67 4.98
N LEU A 270 -7.07 6.15 6.04
CA LEU A 270 -7.43 4.84 6.59
C LEU A 270 -8.87 4.80 7.13
N ASN A 271 -9.32 5.87 7.80
CA ASN A 271 -10.65 5.93 8.43
C ASN A 271 -11.82 5.87 7.42
N LYS A 272 -11.58 6.20 6.14
CA LYS A 272 -12.60 6.11 5.09
C LYS A 272 -13.00 4.66 4.76
N GLY A 273 -12.22 3.69 5.21
CA GLY A 273 -12.32 2.30 4.80
C GLY A 273 -11.57 2.04 3.50
N GLY A 274 -11.37 0.76 3.20
CA GLY A 274 -10.60 0.31 2.06
C GLY A 274 -10.87 -1.16 1.77
N ASN A 275 -10.17 -1.70 0.78
CA ASN A 275 -10.30 -3.09 0.38
C ASN A 275 -9.11 -3.91 0.94
N PRO A 276 -9.36 -5.01 1.67
CA PRO A 276 -8.29 -5.89 2.14
C PRO A 276 -7.40 -6.41 1.00
N ALA A 277 -7.94 -6.54 -0.22
CA ALA A 277 -7.16 -6.94 -1.38
C ALA A 277 -5.97 -6.00 -1.63
N ASP A 278 -6.16 -4.68 -1.52
CA ASP A 278 -5.10 -3.69 -1.77
C ASP A 278 -3.97 -3.81 -0.73
N VAL A 279 -4.34 -4.07 0.53
CA VAL A 279 -3.37 -4.25 1.63
C VAL A 279 -2.58 -5.55 1.44
N LEU A 280 -3.28 -6.65 1.15
CA LEU A 280 -2.65 -7.96 0.91
C LEU A 280 -1.68 -7.88 -0.27
N GLU A 281 -2.07 -7.23 -1.37
CA GLU A 281 -1.16 -7.02 -2.51
C GLU A 281 0.03 -6.15 -2.16
N ALA A 282 -0.20 -5.06 -1.40
CA ALA A 282 0.87 -4.16 -0.98
C ALA A 282 1.89 -4.84 -0.07
N ILE A 283 1.50 -5.85 0.72
CA ILE A 283 2.40 -6.51 1.66
C ILE A 283 3.07 -7.73 1.03
N THR A 284 2.33 -8.51 0.22
CA THR A 284 2.83 -9.78 -0.34
C THR A 284 3.50 -9.63 -1.70
N GLY A 285 3.18 -8.58 -2.45
CA GLY A 285 3.57 -8.49 -3.87
C GLY A 285 2.91 -9.56 -4.74
N GLN A 286 1.82 -10.17 -4.26
CA GLN A 286 1.05 -11.20 -4.95
C GLN A 286 -0.34 -10.68 -5.27
N ARG A 287 -0.91 -11.09 -6.41
CA ARG A 287 -2.27 -10.69 -6.82
C ARG A 287 -3.34 -11.27 -5.89
N SER A 288 -4.24 -10.42 -5.43
CA SER A 288 -5.46 -10.82 -4.74
C SER A 288 -6.58 -11.12 -5.73
N ALA A 289 -7.48 -12.03 -5.38
CA ALA A 289 -8.75 -12.24 -6.06
C ALA A 289 -9.90 -11.74 -5.17
N ILE A 290 -10.84 -11.04 -5.79
CA ILE A 290 -12.05 -10.51 -5.13
C ILE A 290 -13.23 -11.18 -5.81
N ASN A 291 -14.00 -11.96 -5.07
CA ASN A 291 -15.12 -12.72 -5.61
C ASN A 291 -16.32 -12.66 -4.66
N GLU A 292 -17.47 -13.12 -5.14
CA GLU A 292 -18.62 -13.37 -4.26
C GLU A 292 -18.39 -14.68 -3.46
N PRO A 293 -18.85 -14.79 -2.20
CA PRO A 293 -18.59 -15.93 -1.30
C PRO A 293 -18.77 -17.32 -1.93
N GLN A 294 -19.83 -17.50 -2.72
CA GLN A 294 -20.21 -18.76 -3.36
C GLN A 294 -19.35 -19.12 -4.58
N SER A 295 -18.42 -18.24 -4.99
CA SER A 295 -17.49 -18.52 -6.10
C SER A 295 -16.49 -19.63 -5.76
N TYR A 296 -16.30 -19.92 -4.47
CA TYR A 296 -15.43 -20.99 -4.00
C TYR A 296 -16.24 -22.02 -3.21
N SER A 297 -16.06 -23.29 -3.56
CA SER A 297 -16.48 -24.42 -2.73
C SER A 297 -15.72 -24.44 -1.40
N ILE A 298 -16.29 -25.05 -0.36
CA ILE A 298 -15.56 -25.22 0.91
C ILE A 298 -14.25 -25.98 0.73
N HIS A 299 -14.18 -26.94 -0.21
CA HIS A 299 -12.95 -27.65 -0.53
C HIS A 299 -11.87 -26.70 -1.09
N GLN A 300 -12.26 -25.77 -1.97
CA GLN A 300 -11.32 -24.76 -2.48
C GLN A 300 -10.84 -23.84 -1.38
N LEU A 301 -11.73 -23.34 -0.51
CA LEU A 301 -11.35 -22.52 0.63
C LEU A 301 -10.42 -23.27 1.59
N ALA A 302 -10.73 -24.54 1.90
CA ALA A 302 -9.86 -25.39 2.73
C ALA A 302 -8.48 -25.62 2.08
N THR A 303 -8.44 -25.81 0.76
CA THR A 303 -7.17 -25.96 0.02
C THR A 303 -6.34 -24.69 0.11
N MET A 304 -6.95 -23.52 -0.10
CA MET A 304 -6.28 -22.22 0.03
C MET A 304 -5.74 -22.01 1.44
N HIS A 305 -6.55 -22.29 2.47
CA HIS A 305 -6.14 -22.14 3.86
C HIS A 305 -5.00 -23.11 4.24
N ASN A 306 -5.07 -24.36 3.80
CA ASN A 306 -3.99 -25.34 4.03
C ASN A 306 -2.69 -24.96 3.30
N ASN A 307 -2.79 -24.23 2.20
CA ASN A 307 -1.65 -23.66 1.47
C ASN A 307 -1.26 -22.27 2.01
N GLN A 308 -1.65 -21.92 3.23
CA GLN A 308 -1.27 -20.69 3.92
C GLN A 308 -1.66 -19.40 3.15
N GLN A 309 -2.73 -19.44 2.35
CA GLN A 309 -3.26 -18.24 1.71
C GLN A 309 -4.11 -17.42 2.69
N ALA A 310 -4.08 -16.10 2.54
CA ALA A 310 -5.02 -15.23 3.24
C ALA A 310 -6.42 -15.38 2.63
N ILE A 311 -7.43 -15.50 3.50
CA ILE A 311 -8.84 -15.52 3.13
C ILE A 311 -9.57 -14.53 4.05
N ILE A 312 -10.21 -13.53 3.48
CA ILE A 312 -10.93 -12.47 4.19
C ILE A 312 -12.34 -12.35 3.63
N PHE A 313 -13.34 -12.36 4.49
CA PHE A 313 -14.73 -12.09 4.13
C PHE A 313 -15.12 -10.66 4.52
N GLY A 314 -15.81 -9.97 3.62
CA GLY A 314 -16.39 -8.66 3.87
C GLY A 314 -17.90 -8.76 4.08
N THR A 315 -18.41 -7.98 5.04
CA THR A 315 -19.84 -7.86 5.28
C THR A 315 -20.47 -6.70 4.48
N PRO A 316 -21.77 -6.77 4.17
CA PRO A 316 -22.49 -5.72 3.45
C PRO A 316 -22.51 -4.36 4.16
N ASP A 317 -22.75 -3.30 3.40
CA ASP A 317 -22.96 -1.94 3.93
C ASP A 317 -24.15 -1.89 4.90
N PRO A 318 -24.18 -1.03 5.93
CA PRO A 318 -25.31 -0.93 6.86
C PRO A 318 -26.67 -0.67 6.20
N SER A 319 -26.67 -0.10 4.99
CA SER A 319 -27.89 0.12 4.21
C SER A 319 -28.44 -1.14 3.52
N ASP A 320 -27.67 -2.22 3.45
CA ASP A 320 -28.08 -3.49 2.85
C ASP A 320 -29.11 -4.22 3.76
N PRO A 321 -30.27 -4.66 3.24
CA PRO A 321 -31.28 -5.35 4.05
C PRO A 321 -30.81 -6.63 4.73
N SER A 322 -29.78 -7.31 4.19
CA SER A 322 -29.23 -8.56 4.73
C SER A 322 -28.66 -8.38 6.15
N VAL A 323 -28.16 -7.20 6.50
CA VAL A 323 -27.57 -6.92 7.82
C VAL A 323 -28.62 -6.94 8.95
N ASN A 324 -29.90 -6.79 8.59
CA ASN A 324 -31.03 -6.86 9.51
C ASN A 324 -31.64 -8.27 9.62
N GLN A 325 -31.13 -9.25 8.87
CA GLN A 325 -31.64 -10.61 8.89
C GLN A 325 -31.13 -11.37 10.12
N PRO A 326 -31.89 -12.36 10.64
CA PRO A 326 -31.45 -13.17 11.77
C PRO A 326 -30.11 -13.88 11.55
N ALA A 327 -29.79 -14.27 10.31
CA ALA A 327 -28.51 -14.90 9.96
C ALA A 327 -27.31 -14.00 10.31
N PHE A 328 -27.45 -12.69 10.14
CA PHE A 328 -26.43 -11.69 10.44
C PHE A 328 -26.41 -11.31 11.93
N ILE A 329 -27.58 -10.93 12.47
CA ILE A 329 -27.73 -10.45 13.85
C ILE A 329 -27.37 -11.53 14.88
N ASN A 330 -27.86 -12.77 14.70
CA ASN A 330 -27.63 -13.84 15.66
C ASN A 330 -26.15 -14.23 15.77
N LYS A 331 -25.36 -13.92 14.73
CA LYS A 331 -23.91 -14.13 14.69
C LYS A 331 -23.12 -12.91 15.18
N GLN A 332 -23.80 -11.83 15.56
CA GLN A 332 -23.20 -10.58 16.07
C GLN A 332 -22.17 -9.98 15.10
N LEU A 333 -22.41 -10.14 13.80
CA LEU A 333 -21.58 -9.58 12.75
C LEU A 333 -21.75 -8.05 12.69
N GLN A 334 -20.70 -7.38 12.22
CA GLN A 334 -20.67 -5.94 12.05
C GLN A 334 -20.80 -5.59 10.56
N PRO A 335 -21.66 -4.65 10.18
CA PRO A 335 -21.80 -4.25 8.78
C PRO A 335 -20.57 -3.45 8.32
N LYS A 336 -20.27 -3.49 7.02
CA LYS A 336 -19.11 -2.85 6.38
C LYS A 336 -17.80 -3.15 7.12
N HIS A 337 -17.56 -4.44 7.36
CA HIS A 337 -16.46 -4.91 8.18
C HIS A 337 -15.76 -6.11 7.56
N ALA A 338 -14.47 -6.27 7.86
CA ALA A 338 -13.62 -7.34 7.35
C ALA A 338 -13.34 -8.38 8.43
N TYR A 339 -13.47 -9.67 8.09
CA TYR A 339 -13.18 -10.79 8.97
C TYR A 339 -12.21 -11.75 8.28
N TYR A 340 -11.09 -12.07 8.92
CA TYR A 340 -10.15 -13.06 8.37
C TYR A 340 -10.55 -14.48 8.81
N VAL A 341 -10.28 -15.45 7.95
CA VAL A 341 -10.51 -16.87 8.25
C VAL A 341 -9.38 -17.40 9.13
N SER A 342 -9.75 -17.93 10.29
CA SER A 342 -8.82 -18.57 11.22
C SER A 342 -8.80 -20.09 11.11
N HIS A 343 -9.91 -20.68 10.68
CA HIS A 343 -10.01 -22.12 10.52
C HIS A 343 -11.12 -22.49 9.52
N ILE A 344 -10.95 -23.62 8.83
CA ILE A 344 -11.97 -24.23 7.98
C ILE A 344 -12.12 -25.70 8.37
N ASP A 345 -13.30 -26.08 8.86
CA ASP A 345 -13.66 -27.46 9.15
C ASP A 345 -14.47 -28.03 7.98
N GLN A 346 -13.77 -28.70 7.06
CA GLN A 346 -14.38 -29.31 5.88
C GLN A 346 -15.33 -30.48 6.24
N GLN A 347 -15.15 -31.13 7.40
CA GLN A 347 -16.02 -32.25 7.79
C GLN A 347 -17.38 -31.75 8.27
N ARG A 348 -17.39 -30.63 9.01
CA ARG A 348 -18.60 -30.01 9.53
C ARG A 348 -19.21 -28.97 8.60
N ASN A 349 -18.55 -28.67 7.49
CA ASN A 349 -18.88 -27.59 6.58
C ASN A 349 -18.88 -26.20 7.23
N TRP A 350 -17.91 -25.93 8.11
CA TRP A 350 -17.84 -24.66 8.85
C TRP A 350 -16.63 -23.83 8.47
N VAL A 351 -16.82 -22.51 8.45
CA VAL A 351 -15.76 -21.51 8.35
C VAL A 351 -15.74 -20.71 9.65
N THR A 352 -14.59 -20.67 10.32
CA THR A 352 -14.37 -19.93 11.55
C THR A 352 -13.60 -18.65 11.23
N LEU A 353 -14.22 -17.52 11.56
CA LEU A 353 -13.79 -16.18 11.22
C LEU A 353 -13.46 -15.42 12.50
N ARG A 354 -12.53 -14.48 12.42
CA ARG A 354 -12.17 -13.61 13.54
C ARG A 354 -12.40 -12.16 13.20
N ASN A 355 -12.97 -11.45 14.17
CA ASN A 355 -13.13 -10.01 14.13
C ASN A 355 -11.76 -9.36 14.43
N PRO A 356 -11.23 -8.48 13.58
CA PRO A 356 -9.97 -7.77 13.86
C PRO A 356 -10.08 -6.72 14.98
N TRP A 357 -11.27 -6.46 15.54
CA TRP A 357 -11.43 -5.53 16.66
C TRP A 357 -10.66 -5.95 17.89
N SER A 358 -10.72 -7.24 18.25
CA SER A 358 -9.93 -7.74 19.36
C SER A 358 -9.68 -9.23 19.31
N TRP A 359 -8.47 -9.64 19.70
CA TRP A 359 -8.15 -11.07 19.88
C TRP A 359 -8.99 -11.76 20.96
N ASP A 360 -9.51 -11.03 21.94
CA ASP A 360 -10.37 -11.62 22.99
C ASP A 360 -11.81 -11.84 22.52
N GLU A 361 -12.19 -11.28 21.38
CA GLU A 361 -13.49 -11.58 20.80
C GLU A 361 -13.57 -13.05 20.36
N SER A 362 -14.68 -13.68 20.73
CA SER A 362 -14.95 -15.06 20.35
C SER A 362 -15.04 -15.19 18.83
N PRO A 363 -14.37 -16.18 18.22
CA PRO A 363 -14.48 -16.42 16.79
C PRO A 363 -15.93 -16.69 16.36
N VAL A 364 -16.29 -16.19 15.19
CA VAL A 364 -17.61 -16.43 14.58
C VAL A 364 -17.53 -17.66 13.71
N THR A 365 -18.38 -18.65 13.97
CA THR A 365 -18.48 -19.85 13.12
C THR A 365 -19.73 -19.78 12.24
N VAL A 366 -19.53 -19.98 10.94
CA VAL A 366 -20.58 -19.90 9.92
C VAL A 366 -20.61 -21.21 9.13
N ASP A 367 -21.80 -21.75 8.93
CA ASP A 367 -21.98 -22.86 8.00
C ASP A 367 -21.70 -22.35 6.59
N TYR A 368 -20.94 -23.11 5.80
CA TYR A 368 -20.59 -22.74 4.45
C TYR A 368 -21.82 -22.37 3.60
N ALA A 369 -22.96 -23.06 3.79
CA ALA A 369 -24.19 -22.78 3.08
C ALA A 369 -24.83 -21.41 3.45
N ASP A 370 -24.45 -20.82 4.58
CA ASP A 370 -24.96 -19.55 5.06
C ASP A 370 -24.04 -18.37 4.74
N LEU A 371 -22.83 -18.60 4.18
CA LEU A 371 -21.85 -17.54 3.95
C LEU A 371 -22.40 -16.42 3.05
N GLU A 372 -23.13 -16.77 1.98
CA GLU A 372 -23.72 -15.79 1.05
C GLU A 372 -24.86 -14.96 1.68
N GLN A 373 -25.44 -15.43 2.79
CA GLN A 373 -26.51 -14.70 3.48
C GLN A 373 -25.96 -13.58 4.38
N VAL A 374 -24.66 -13.65 4.73
CA VAL A 374 -24.04 -12.75 5.71
C VAL A 374 -22.82 -11.99 5.19
N PHE A 375 -22.15 -12.51 4.15
CA PHE A 375 -21.02 -11.87 3.49
C PHE A 375 -21.38 -11.56 2.04
N ASN A 376 -20.85 -10.45 1.51
CA ASN A 376 -21.04 -10.07 0.10
C ASN A 376 -19.77 -10.22 -0.73
N VAL A 377 -18.62 -10.43 -0.09
CA VAL A 377 -17.33 -10.56 -0.77
C VAL A 377 -16.40 -11.50 -0.02
N VAL A 378 -15.62 -12.27 -0.77
CA VAL A 378 -14.47 -13.03 -0.31
C VAL A 378 -13.23 -12.59 -1.08
N ILE A 379 -12.16 -12.33 -0.33
CA ILE A 379 -10.87 -11.88 -0.83
C ILE A 379 -9.86 -12.98 -0.50
N THR A 380 -9.10 -13.42 -1.50
CA THR A 380 -8.08 -14.45 -1.35
C THR A 380 -6.74 -13.97 -1.90
N ASN A 381 -5.64 -14.22 -1.20
CA ASN A 381 -4.30 -13.80 -1.62
C ASN A 381 -3.26 -14.89 -1.30
N PRO A 382 -2.43 -15.29 -2.28
CA PRO A 382 -1.27 -16.17 -2.03
C PRO A 382 -0.26 -15.49 -1.11
N ILE A 383 0.23 -16.20 -0.10
CA ILE A 383 1.28 -15.71 0.80
C ILE A 383 2.46 -16.67 0.70
N ASP A 384 3.40 -16.34 -0.18
CA ASP A 384 4.56 -17.18 -0.52
C ASP A 384 5.79 -16.85 0.33
#